data_AF-A0A3D4B5K5-F1
#
_entry.id   AF-A0A3D4B5K5-F1
#
_cell.length_a   1.000
_cell.length_b   1.000
_cell.length_c   1.000
_cell.angle_alpha   90.00
_cell.angle_beta   90.00
_cell.angle_gamma   90.00
#
_symmetry.space_group_name_H-M   'P 1'
#
loop_
_entity.id
_entity.type
_entity.pdbx_description
1 polymer ?
#
loop_
_entity_poly.entity_id
_entity_poly.type
_entity_poly.pdbx_seq_one_letter_code
_entity_poly.pdbx_strand_id
1 'polypeptide(L)'
;GLKTTDFPHGDAGLKSCVDEADKAGLRIGIHTLSNFMTTNDAYVTPVPDPRLMQSGDSLLTNAVDAKATEIPIASRSPFLDRGTLSAVLIENELIRYRAVSEEAPWLLLGCRRGAFNTSASSHASGTKIGKLIDHPYRVLFPDLSMQDEMADRLVELFNGTGLRQISFDGLEGCALTGHGMYAYNRFVSRIYNAWTPEVLNDASRLTHYLWHIHTRMNWGEPWGKAIREGQIELRLKNQDYFKRNLFPRMFGWFQLRLASGSLEATSLDDMEWVLSKCAGYDSGFALSSSLEALRKNG
;
A
#
# COMPACT_ATOMS: atom_id res chain seq x y z
N GLY A 1 -1.43 -11.55 -0.12
CA GLY A 1 -1.67 -12.59 0.91
C GLY A 1 -0.55 -12.62 1.94
N LEU A 2 -0.65 -13.43 3.01
CA LEU A 2 0.44 -13.61 3.97
C LEU A 2 1.66 -14.24 3.30
N LYS A 3 2.87 -13.82 3.68
CA LYS A 3 4.11 -14.42 3.18
C LYS A 3 4.22 -15.85 3.69
N THR A 4 4.36 -16.81 2.77
CA THR A 4 4.44 -18.24 3.10
C THR A 4 5.68 -18.62 3.90
N THR A 5 6.76 -17.83 3.79
CA THR A 5 7.97 -18.00 4.61
C THR A 5 7.72 -17.73 6.08
N ASP A 6 6.86 -16.76 6.38
CA ASP A 6 6.59 -16.28 7.75
C ASP A 6 5.37 -17.00 8.33
N PHE A 7 4.38 -17.30 7.47
CA PHE A 7 3.14 -18.00 7.80
C PHE A 7 2.96 -19.21 6.87
N PRO A 8 3.71 -20.31 7.07
CA PRO A 8 3.61 -21.51 6.23
C PRO A 8 2.24 -22.20 6.31
N HIS A 9 1.51 -21.97 7.40
CA HIS A 9 0.13 -22.43 7.61
C HIS A 9 -0.92 -21.34 7.31
N GLY A 10 -0.52 -20.26 6.62
CA GLY A 10 -1.40 -19.14 6.25
C GLY A 10 -2.17 -18.57 7.44
N ASP A 11 -3.47 -18.35 7.25
CA ASP A 11 -4.37 -17.72 8.22
C ASP A 11 -4.48 -18.52 9.53
N ALA A 12 -4.37 -19.85 9.49
CA ALA A 12 -4.35 -20.67 10.70
C ALA A 12 -3.09 -20.41 11.55
N GLY A 13 -1.95 -20.17 10.88
CA GLY A 13 -0.73 -19.74 11.54
C GLY A 13 -0.88 -18.38 12.20
N LEU A 14 -1.46 -17.40 11.48
CA LEU A 14 -1.73 -16.08 12.04
C LEU A 14 -2.70 -16.14 13.23
N LYS A 15 -3.78 -16.93 13.11
CA LYS A 15 -4.71 -17.16 14.21
C LYS A 15 -4.01 -17.71 15.44
N SER A 16 -3.10 -18.67 15.26
CA SER A 16 -2.33 -19.24 16.38
C SER A 16 -1.49 -18.18 17.09
N CYS A 17 -0.91 -17.22 16.36
CA CYS A 17 -0.22 -16.08 16.95
C CYS A 17 -1.17 -15.17 17.74
N VAL A 18 -2.36 -14.88 17.19
CA VAL A 18 -3.39 -14.08 17.87
C VAL A 18 -3.84 -14.75 19.16
N ASP A 19 -4.16 -16.04 19.11
CA ASP A 19 -4.60 -16.81 20.28
C ASP A 19 -3.53 -16.86 21.37
N GLU A 20 -2.25 -16.95 20.99
CA GLU A 20 -1.15 -16.95 21.96
C GLU A 20 -0.95 -15.57 22.61
N ALA A 21 -1.04 -14.49 21.82
CA ALA A 21 -0.98 -13.14 22.36
C ALA A 21 -2.16 -12.83 23.30
N ASP A 22 -3.35 -13.33 23.00
CA ASP A 22 -4.54 -13.12 23.82
C ASP A 22 -4.39 -13.75 25.22
N LYS A 23 -3.73 -14.92 25.33
CA LYS A 23 -3.39 -15.52 26.65
C LYS A 23 -2.51 -14.61 27.51
N ALA A 24 -1.73 -13.73 26.89
CA ALA A 24 -0.91 -12.72 27.56
C ALA A 24 -1.63 -11.36 27.73
N GLY A 25 -2.92 -11.26 27.39
CA GLY A 25 -3.68 -10.01 27.41
C GLY A 25 -3.29 -9.02 26.30
N LEU A 26 -2.58 -9.49 25.26
CA LEU A 26 -2.12 -8.67 24.14
C LEU A 26 -3.06 -8.85 22.94
N ARG A 27 -3.35 -7.74 22.25
CA ARG A 27 -4.14 -7.73 21.02
C ARG A 27 -3.23 -7.51 19.83
N ILE A 28 -3.37 -8.35 18.81
CA ILE A 28 -2.59 -8.23 17.57
C ILE A 28 -3.37 -7.41 16.53
N GLY A 29 -2.65 -6.57 15.81
CA GLY A 29 -3.11 -5.89 14.61
C GLY A 29 -2.13 -6.02 13.46
N ILE A 30 -2.50 -5.47 12.31
CA ILE A 30 -1.66 -5.41 11.11
C ILE A 30 -1.53 -3.97 10.60
N HIS A 31 -0.47 -3.72 9.84
CA HIS A 31 -0.27 -2.49 9.08
C HIS A 31 -0.03 -2.87 7.63
N THR A 32 -0.89 -2.40 6.72
CA THR A 32 -0.86 -2.83 5.32
C THR A 32 -1.08 -1.65 4.39
N LEU A 33 -0.31 -1.60 3.29
CA LEU A 33 -0.66 -0.80 2.12
C LEU A 33 -1.89 -1.44 1.46
N SER A 34 -3.07 -0.97 1.84
CA SER A 34 -4.31 -1.76 1.83
C SER A 34 -4.83 -2.09 0.45
N ASN A 35 -4.44 -1.34 -0.58
CA ASN A 35 -4.80 -1.60 -1.97
C ASN A 35 -3.60 -1.67 -2.94
N PHE A 36 -2.37 -1.66 -2.42
CA PHE A 36 -1.16 -1.61 -3.25
C PHE A 36 -0.71 -3.03 -3.57
N MET A 37 -0.47 -3.33 -4.84
CA MET A 37 0.04 -4.63 -5.27
C MET A 37 1.49 -4.52 -5.72
N THR A 38 2.39 -5.18 -5.00
CA THR A 38 3.78 -5.30 -5.43
C THR A 38 3.89 -6.11 -6.72
N THR A 39 4.96 -5.90 -7.49
CA THR A 39 5.16 -6.59 -8.77
C THR A 39 5.28 -8.12 -8.69
N ASN A 40 5.47 -8.67 -7.48
CA ASN A 40 5.48 -10.10 -7.20
C ASN A 40 4.21 -10.61 -6.50
N ASP A 41 3.14 -9.80 -6.47
CA ASP A 41 1.85 -10.23 -5.94
C ASP A 41 1.18 -11.27 -6.87
N ALA A 42 0.36 -12.15 -6.30
CA ALA A 42 -0.33 -13.20 -7.05
C ALA A 42 -1.31 -12.65 -8.09
N TYR A 43 -1.82 -11.43 -7.89
CA TYR A 43 -2.63 -10.75 -8.91
C TYR A 43 -1.81 -10.15 -10.07
N VAL A 44 -0.48 -10.11 -9.95
CA VAL A 44 0.42 -9.52 -10.95
C VAL A 44 1.21 -10.61 -11.68
N THR A 45 1.58 -11.69 -11.00
CA THR A 45 2.49 -12.72 -11.52
C THR A 45 2.08 -14.13 -11.07
N PRO A 46 2.33 -15.18 -11.89
CA PRO A 46 2.87 -15.15 -13.26
C PRO A 46 1.86 -14.78 -14.34
N VAL A 47 0.57 -14.70 -13.97
CA VAL A 47 -0.51 -14.27 -14.86
C VAL A 47 -1.12 -13.01 -14.26
N PRO A 48 -1.05 -11.85 -14.95
CA PRO A 48 -1.62 -10.62 -14.44
C PRO A 48 -3.14 -10.67 -14.47
N ASP A 49 -3.79 -10.18 -13.42
CA ASP A 49 -5.24 -10.04 -13.40
C ASP A 49 -5.68 -8.96 -14.41
N PRO A 50 -6.70 -9.20 -15.26
CA PRO A 50 -7.17 -8.20 -16.21
C PRO A 50 -7.74 -6.92 -15.54
N ARG A 51 -8.07 -6.98 -14.24
CA ARG A 51 -8.57 -5.86 -13.43
C ARG A 51 -7.47 -4.95 -12.90
N LEU A 52 -6.20 -5.15 -13.27
CA LEU A 52 -5.14 -4.19 -13.00
C LEU A 52 -5.48 -2.84 -13.67
N MET A 53 -5.44 -1.78 -12.88
CA MET A 53 -5.88 -0.45 -13.28
C MET A 53 -5.00 0.14 -14.38
N GLN A 54 -5.67 0.67 -15.42
CA GLN A 54 -5.04 1.27 -16.59
C GLN A 54 -5.41 2.75 -16.71
N SER A 55 -4.44 3.61 -17.07
CA SER A 55 -4.69 5.05 -17.32
C SER A 55 -5.22 5.34 -18.73
N GLY A 56 -5.15 4.35 -19.62
CA GLY A 56 -5.61 4.45 -20.99
C GLY A 56 -5.07 3.30 -21.83
N ASP A 57 -5.52 3.23 -23.07
CA ASP A 57 -5.19 2.13 -23.96
C ASP A 57 -5.00 2.54 -25.42
N SER A 58 -4.45 1.60 -26.18
CA SER A 58 -4.18 1.70 -27.60
C SER A 58 -4.32 0.32 -28.23
N LEU A 59 -4.06 0.23 -29.53
CA LEU A 59 -4.10 -1.02 -30.29
C LEU A 59 -2.75 -1.28 -30.93
N LEU A 60 -2.36 -2.55 -31.03
CA LEU A 60 -1.21 -2.95 -31.83
C LEU A 60 -1.50 -2.72 -33.31
N THR A 61 -0.66 -1.96 -34.03
CA THR A 61 -0.87 -1.78 -35.48
C THR A 61 -0.39 -2.99 -36.29
N ASN A 62 0.56 -3.74 -35.74
CA ASN A 62 1.13 -4.94 -36.36
C ASN A 62 1.26 -6.04 -35.30
N ALA A 63 1.26 -7.30 -35.74
CA ALA A 63 1.57 -8.41 -34.86
C ALA A 63 3.02 -8.30 -34.35
N VAL A 64 3.25 -8.73 -33.11
CA VAL A 64 4.57 -8.76 -32.47
C VAL A 64 4.86 -10.17 -31.97
N ASP A 65 6.09 -10.64 -32.15
CA ASP A 65 6.55 -11.91 -31.58
C ASP A 65 7.07 -11.73 -30.15
N ALA A 66 7.34 -12.81 -29.42
CA ALA A 66 7.82 -12.78 -28.03
C ALA A 66 9.23 -12.14 -27.84
N LYS A 67 9.96 -11.82 -28.91
CA LYS A 67 11.31 -11.22 -28.88
C LYS A 67 11.32 -9.74 -29.25
N ALA A 68 10.19 -9.20 -29.72
CA ALA A 68 10.09 -7.82 -30.15
C ALA A 68 10.53 -6.83 -29.06
N THR A 69 11.49 -5.98 -29.40
CA THR A 69 12.00 -4.88 -28.55
C THR A 69 11.32 -3.55 -28.83
N GLU A 70 10.50 -3.50 -29.88
CA GLU A 70 9.70 -2.35 -30.28
C GLU A 70 8.26 -2.83 -30.51
N ILE A 71 7.29 -2.12 -29.94
CA ILE A 71 5.88 -2.49 -30.04
C ILE A 71 5.13 -1.37 -30.74
N PRO A 72 4.57 -1.62 -31.93
CA PRO A 72 3.90 -0.59 -32.71
C PRO A 72 2.48 -0.38 -32.22
N ILE A 73 2.10 0.87 -31.99
CA ILE A 73 0.86 1.28 -31.32
C ILE A 73 0.09 2.30 -32.16
N ALA A 74 -1.24 2.27 -32.09
CA ALA A 74 -2.08 3.17 -32.88
C ALA A 74 -2.08 4.62 -32.34
N SER A 75 -1.98 4.78 -31.03
CA SER A 75 -1.88 6.06 -30.32
C SER A 75 -0.81 6.00 -29.24
N ARG A 76 -0.01 7.07 -29.15
CA ARG A 76 1.04 7.23 -28.13
C ARG A 76 0.57 7.85 -26.81
N SER A 77 -0.60 8.50 -26.81
CA SER A 77 -1.04 9.40 -25.74
C SER A 77 -1.07 8.75 -24.35
N PRO A 78 -1.59 7.52 -24.15
CA PRO A 78 -1.60 6.89 -22.82
C PRO A 78 -0.21 6.61 -22.25
N PHE A 79 0.81 6.50 -23.10
CA PHE A 79 2.15 6.02 -22.72
C PHE A 79 3.17 7.12 -22.47
N LEU A 80 2.77 8.40 -22.67
CA LEU A 80 3.63 9.57 -22.46
C LEU A 80 3.96 9.77 -20.98
N ASP A 81 2.97 9.59 -20.10
CA ASP A 81 3.25 9.41 -18.68
C ASP A 81 3.70 7.97 -18.45
N ARG A 82 5.01 7.78 -18.27
CA ARG A 82 5.59 6.45 -18.08
C ARG A 82 5.28 5.87 -16.70
N GLY A 83 5.12 6.72 -15.68
CA GLY A 83 5.22 6.28 -14.29
C GLY A 83 6.61 5.74 -13.93
N THR A 84 6.68 5.07 -12.79
CA THR A 84 7.91 4.51 -12.20
C THR A 84 8.29 3.16 -12.78
N LEU A 85 7.30 2.33 -13.11
CA LEU A 85 7.49 1.00 -13.67
C LEU A 85 7.58 1.03 -15.20
N SER A 86 6.96 2.01 -15.87
CA SER A 86 6.85 2.04 -17.34
C SER A 86 6.26 0.75 -17.88
N ALA A 87 5.17 0.28 -17.27
CA ALA A 87 4.57 -1.01 -17.58
C ALA A 87 3.27 -0.89 -18.39
N VAL A 88 3.06 -1.85 -19.28
CA VAL A 88 1.83 -2.05 -20.06
C VAL A 88 1.35 -3.49 -19.95
N LEU A 89 0.06 -3.72 -20.15
CA LEU A 89 -0.60 -5.03 -20.18
C LEU A 89 -1.09 -5.33 -21.61
N ILE A 90 -0.73 -6.51 -22.12
CA ILE A 90 -1.30 -7.09 -23.35
C ILE A 90 -1.74 -8.51 -23.00
N GLU A 91 -3.05 -8.76 -22.99
CA GLU A 91 -3.62 -10.06 -22.61
C GLU A 91 -3.06 -10.52 -21.24
N ASN A 92 -2.25 -11.59 -21.22
CA ASN A 92 -1.63 -12.15 -20.00
C ASN A 92 -0.15 -11.79 -19.85
N GLU A 93 0.34 -10.78 -20.58
CA GLU A 93 1.73 -10.36 -20.55
C GLU A 93 1.90 -8.93 -20.03
N LEU A 94 2.82 -8.76 -19.08
CA LEU A 94 3.30 -7.46 -18.67
C LEU A 94 4.58 -7.12 -19.41
N ILE A 95 4.67 -5.90 -19.93
CA ILE A 95 5.82 -5.43 -20.70
C ILE A 95 6.30 -4.11 -20.12
N ARG A 96 7.62 -3.97 -19.93
CA ARG A 96 8.22 -2.67 -19.58
C ARG A 96 8.78 -2.00 -20.82
N TYR A 97 8.66 -0.69 -20.94
CA TYR A 97 9.23 0.07 -22.05
C TYR A 97 10.13 1.22 -21.55
N ARG A 98 11.11 1.62 -22.37
CA ARG A 98 12.06 2.69 -22.04
C ARG A 98 11.55 4.06 -22.48
N ALA A 99 10.98 4.14 -23.68
CA ALA A 99 10.54 5.39 -24.29
C ALA A 99 9.39 5.16 -25.25
N VAL A 100 8.79 6.26 -25.72
CA VAL A 100 7.78 6.27 -26.77
C VAL A 100 8.35 7.10 -27.92
N SER A 101 8.10 6.71 -29.18
CA SER A 101 8.64 7.47 -30.33
C SER A 101 8.09 8.90 -30.40
N GLU A 102 8.96 9.82 -30.84
CA GLU A 102 8.63 11.24 -30.97
C GLU A 102 7.78 11.55 -32.20
N GLU A 103 7.92 10.75 -33.26
CA GLU A 103 7.19 10.86 -34.53
C GLU A 103 6.59 9.52 -34.95
N ALA A 104 5.63 9.58 -35.87
CA ALA A 104 4.99 8.40 -36.44
C ALA A 104 5.98 7.60 -37.32
N PRO A 105 5.89 6.25 -37.39
CA PRO A 105 4.92 5.41 -36.68
C PRO A 105 5.15 5.39 -35.16
N TRP A 106 4.07 5.32 -34.39
CA TRP A 106 4.16 5.33 -32.92
C TRP A 106 4.64 3.98 -32.40
N LEU A 107 5.70 3.99 -31.60
CA LEU A 107 6.33 2.80 -31.06
C LEU A 107 6.56 2.94 -29.54
N LEU A 108 6.34 1.87 -28.79
CA LEU A 108 7.02 1.68 -27.50
C LEU A 108 8.43 1.13 -27.77
N LEU A 109 9.44 1.82 -27.27
CA LEU A 109 10.85 1.56 -27.55
C LEU A 109 11.55 0.91 -26.36
N GLY A 110 12.49 0.00 -26.63
CA GLY A 110 13.28 -0.67 -25.60
C GLY A 110 12.41 -1.56 -24.70
N CYS A 111 11.50 -2.31 -25.31
CA CYS A 111 10.56 -3.18 -24.62
C CYS A 111 11.28 -4.39 -24.01
N ARG A 112 10.98 -4.66 -22.73
CA ARG A 112 11.32 -5.88 -22.02
C ARG A 112 10.06 -6.71 -21.83
N ARG A 113 9.96 -7.78 -22.61
CA ARG A 113 8.88 -8.77 -22.60
C ARG A 113 8.91 -9.63 -21.33
N GLY A 114 7.76 -10.21 -20.97
CA GLY A 114 7.62 -11.05 -19.79
C GLY A 114 8.05 -10.37 -18.48
N ALA A 115 7.74 -9.08 -18.33
CA ALA A 115 8.08 -8.32 -17.14
C ALA A 115 7.39 -8.93 -15.91
N PHE A 116 8.02 -8.75 -14.75
CA PHE A 116 7.51 -9.22 -13.46
C PHE A 116 7.17 -10.72 -13.45
N ASN A 117 7.96 -11.52 -14.18
CA ASN A 117 7.80 -12.98 -14.26
C ASN A 117 6.50 -13.43 -14.95
N THR A 118 5.94 -12.59 -15.81
CA THR A 118 4.93 -13.02 -16.80
C THR A 118 5.59 -13.68 -18.00
N SER A 119 4.82 -14.41 -18.82
CA SER A 119 5.36 -15.11 -20.00
C SER A 119 5.31 -14.23 -21.24
N ALA A 120 6.44 -14.11 -21.94
CA ALA A 120 6.50 -13.43 -23.23
C ALA A 120 5.77 -14.26 -24.30
N SER A 121 4.89 -13.63 -25.07
CA SER A 121 4.05 -14.31 -26.08
C SER A 121 3.98 -13.53 -27.40
N SER A 122 3.44 -14.14 -28.45
CA SER A 122 3.12 -13.42 -29.67
C SER A 122 1.73 -12.80 -29.55
N HIS A 123 1.56 -11.54 -29.99
CA HIS A 123 0.28 -10.86 -29.99
C HIS A 123 -0.10 -10.43 -31.41
N ALA A 124 -1.39 -10.53 -31.73
CA ALA A 124 -1.90 -10.19 -33.05
C ALA A 124 -1.98 -8.66 -33.27
N SER A 125 -2.01 -8.25 -34.54
CA SER A 125 -2.45 -6.89 -34.87
C SER A 125 -3.89 -6.68 -34.40
N GLY A 126 -4.18 -5.47 -33.92
CA GLY A 126 -5.47 -5.12 -33.32
C GLY A 126 -5.63 -5.54 -31.86
N THR A 127 -4.68 -6.27 -31.26
CA THR A 127 -4.74 -6.58 -29.82
C THR A 127 -4.63 -5.30 -28.99
N LYS A 128 -5.43 -5.20 -27.92
CA LYS A 128 -5.42 -4.09 -26.98
C LYS A 128 -4.14 -4.07 -26.16
N ILE A 129 -3.56 -2.88 -25.98
CA ILE A 129 -2.44 -2.63 -25.09
C ILE A 129 -2.79 -1.52 -24.11
N GLY A 130 -2.77 -1.84 -22.81
CA GLY A 130 -3.17 -0.95 -21.74
C GLY A 130 -1.98 -0.37 -20.97
N LYS A 131 -1.93 0.94 -20.76
CA LYS A 131 -0.94 1.56 -19.85
C LYS A 131 -1.37 1.32 -18.41
N LEU A 132 -0.53 0.65 -17.62
CA LEU A 132 -0.81 0.44 -16.20
C LEU A 132 -0.51 1.69 -15.37
N ILE A 133 -1.35 1.93 -14.35
CA ILE A 133 -1.08 2.95 -13.33
C ILE A 133 -0.11 2.35 -12.29
N ASP A 134 0.90 3.12 -11.90
CA ASP A 134 1.87 2.74 -10.89
C ASP A 134 2.17 3.88 -9.90
N HIS A 135 3.03 3.59 -8.91
CA HIS A 135 3.45 4.53 -7.88
C HIS A 135 4.97 4.46 -7.66
N PRO A 136 5.64 5.50 -7.12
CA PRO A 136 7.05 5.46 -6.72
C PRO A 136 7.44 4.29 -5.79
N TYR A 137 6.46 3.69 -5.10
CA TYR A 137 6.65 2.46 -4.31
C TYR A 137 6.78 1.20 -5.17
N ARG A 138 6.75 1.32 -6.50
CA ARG A 138 6.84 0.21 -7.47
C ARG A 138 5.71 -0.80 -7.31
N VAL A 139 4.50 -0.29 -7.14
CA VAL A 139 3.26 -1.06 -7.02
C VAL A 139 2.31 -0.78 -8.18
N LEU A 140 1.34 -1.67 -8.37
CA LEU A 140 0.21 -1.57 -9.27
C LEU A 140 -1.10 -1.48 -8.47
N PHE A 141 -2.18 -1.10 -9.15
CA PHE A 141 -3.45 -0.80 -8.50
C PHE A 141 -4.61 -1.63 -9.05
N PRO A 142 -5.60 -1.97 -8.20
CA PRO A 142 -6.79 -2.69 -8.60
C PRO A 142 -7.86 -1.75 -9.17
N ASP A 143 -8.69 -2.25 -10.09
CA ASP A 143 -9.97 -1.64 -10.41
C ASP A 143 -10.95 -1.71 -9.21
N LEU A 144 -12.13 -1.12 -9.36
CA LEU A 144 -13.10 -1.03 -8.29
C LEU A 144 -13.67 -2.39 -7.84
N SER A 145 -13.80 -3.36 -8.75
CA SER A 145 -14.33 -4.69 -8.43
C SER A 145 -13.29 -5.53 -7.68
N MET A 146 -12.03 -5.40 -8.06
CA MET A 146 -10.91 -6.04 -7.38
C MET A 146 -10.65 -5.40 -6.00
N GLN A 147 -10.93 -4.11 -5.82
CA GLN A 147 -10.93 -3.50 -4.49
C GLN A 147 -11.96 -4.14 -3.55
N ASP A 148 -13.15 -4.49 -4.03
CA ASP A 148 -14.13 -5.20 -3.19
C ASP A 148 -13.60 -6.58 -2.76
N GLU A 149 -12.94 -7.32 -3.67
CA GLU A 149 -12.32 -8.61 -3.37
C GLU A 149 -11.20 -8.47 -2.32
N MET A 150 -10.36 -7.45 -2.45
CA MET A 150 -9.32 -7.16 -1.46
C MET A 150 -9.90 -6.78 -0.09
N ALA A 151 -10.99 -6.01 -0.08
CA ALA A 151 -11.72 -5.68 1.14
C ALA A 151 -12.31 -6.93 1.80
N ASP A 152 -12.97 -7.80 1.02
CA ASP A 152 -13.53 -9.06 1.52
C ASP A 152 -12.44 -9.95 2.12
N ARG A 153 -11.27 -10.02 1.48
CA ARG A 153 -10.14 -10.77 2.01
C ARG A 153 -9.66 -10.25 3.37
N LEU A 154 -9.67 -8.94 3.59
CA LEU A 154 -9.37 -8.34 4.89
C LEU A 154 -10.45 -8.66 5.92
N VAL A 155 -11.73 -8.64 5.54
CA VAL A 155 -12.84 -9.05 6.41
C VAL A 155 -12.66 -10.50 6.87
N GLU A 156 -12.41 -11.41 5.93
CA GLU A 156 -12.16 -12.83 6.22
C GLU A 156 -10.98 -13.01 7.18
N LEU A 157 -9.88 -12.30 6.93
CA LEU A 157 -8.69 -12.37 7.78
C LEU A 157 -9.01 -11.96 9.22
N PHE A 158 -9.68 -10.82 9.41
CA PHE A 158 -9.98 -10.29 10.74
C PHE A 158 -10.99 -11.16 11.49
N ASN A 159 -12.08 -11.54 10.82
CA ASN A 159 -13.13 -12.38 11.42
C ASN A 159 -12.61 -13.79 11.73
N GLY A 160 -11.74 -14.35 10.88
CA GLY A 160 -11.20 -15.70 11.05
C GLY A 160 -10.05 -15.82 12.05
N THR A 161 -9.21 -14.77 12.18
CA THR A 161 -8.01 -14.82 13.03
C THR A 161 -8.18 -14.12 14.38
N GLY A 162 -9.12 -13.19 14.49
CA GLY A 162 -9.30 -12.41 15.72
C GLY A 162 -8.40 -11.19 15.82
N LEU A 163 -7.86 -10.68 14.71
CA LEU A 163 -7.16 -9.38 14.70
C LEU A 163 -8.04 -8.25 15.27
N ARG A 164 -7.39 -7.25 15.89
CA ARG A 164 -8.06 -6.16 16.62
C ARG A 164 -7.55 -4.77 16.28
N GLN A 165 -6.59 -4.64 15.36
CA GLN A 165 -6.14 -3.34 14.89
C GLN A 165 -5.71 -3.37 13.41
N ILE A 166 -6.03 -2.30 12.68
CA ILE A 166 -5.48 -2.05 11.34
C ILE A 166 -5.09 -0.58 11.16
N SER A 167 -4.10 -0.32 10.31
CA SER A 167 -3.98 0.98 9.65
C SER A 167 -4.24 0.80 8.16
N PHE A 168 -5.23 1.51 7.62
CA PHE A 168 -5.50 1.56 6.19
C PHE A 168 -4.49 2.48 5.50
N ASP A 169 -3.23 2.04 5.45
CA ASP A 169 -2.17 2.79 4.78
C ASP A 169 -2.29 2.63 3.25
N GLY A 170 -1.80 3.63 2.50
CA GLY A 170 -1.99 3.69 1.05
C GLY A 170 -3.46 3.81 0.61
N LEU A 171 -4.37 4.27 1.48
CA LEU A 171 -5.79 4.38 1.14
C LEU A 171 -6.03 5.29 -0.09
N GLU A 172 -5.16 6.28 -0.32
CA GLU A 172 -5.20 7.16 -1.48
C GLU A 172 -5.14 6.42 -2.83
N GLY A 173 -4.61 5.19 -2.84
CA GLY A 173 -4.58 4.36 -4.03
C GLY A 173 -5.97 3.98 -4.54
N CYS A 174 -7.02 3.97 -3.70
CA CYS A 174 -8.34 3.54 -4.17
C CYS A 174 -8.94 4.49 -5.21
N ALA A 175 -8.59 5.79 -5.16
CA ALA A 175 -9.10 6.78 -6.12
C ALA A 175 -8.47 6.66 -7.51
N LEU A 176 -7.39 5.90 -7.66
CA LEU A 176 -6.76 5.71 -8.99
C LEU A 176 -7.69 5.00 -9.97
N THR A 177 -8.81 4.46 -9.49
CA THR A 177 -9.95 3.98 -10.30
C THR A 177 -10.68 5.07 -11.07
N GLY A 178 -10.44 6.35 -10.78
CA GLY A 178 -11.17 7.50 -11.34
C GLY A 178 -12.41 7.91 -10.55
N HIS A 179 -12.78 7.16 -9.49
CA HIS A 179 -13.94 7.46 -8.66
C HIS A 179 -13.64 8.39 -7.46
N GLY A 180 -12.39 8.80 -7.27
CA GLY A 180 -12.01 9.74 -6.22
C GLY A 180 -12.41 9.26 -4.82
N MET A 181 -12.98 10.16 -4.03
CA MET A 181 -13.35 9.92 -2.63
C MET A 181 -14.33 8.78 -2.43
N TYR A 182 -15.16 8.49 -3.45
CA TYR A 182 -16.12 7.38 -3.39
C TYR A 182 -15.41 6.04 -3.20
N ALA A 183 -14.28 5.80 -3.88
CA ALA A 183 -13.57 4.54 -3.79
C ALA A 183 -12.97 4.31 -2.38
N TYR A 184 -12.38 5.35 -1.77
CA TYR A 184 -11.87 5.29 -0.38
C TYR A 184 -12.98 4.88 0.58
N ASN A 185 -14.09 5.60 0.51
CA ASN A 185 -15.23 5.47 1.41
C ASN A 185 -15.86 4.09 1.27
N ARG A 186 -16.06 3.64 0.03
CA ARG A 186 -16.61 2.32 -0.28
C ARG A 186 -15.73 1.21 0.28
N PHE A 187 -14.42 1.27 0.05
CA PHE A 187 -13.47 0.24 0.49
C PHE A 187 -13.51 0.08 2.02
N VAL A 188 -13.36 1.18 2.75
CA VAL A 188 -13.34 1.14 4.23
C VAL A 188 -14.71 0.77 4.81
N SER A 189 -15.81 1.32 4.28
CA SER A 189 -17.16 0.96 4.76
C SER A 189 -17.51 -0.50 4.53
N ARG A 190 -17.11 -1.07 3.39
CA ARG A 190 -17.34 -2.49 3.10
C ARG A 190 -16.69 -3.36 4.18
N ILE A 191 -15.47 -3.03 4.56
CA ILE A 191 -14.72 -3.75 5.59
C ILE A 191 -15.36 -3.55 6.96
N TYR A 192 -15.56 -2.28 7.37
CA TYR A 192 -16.10 -1.94 8.69
C TYR A 192 -17.47 -2.57 8.94
N ASN A 193 -18.38 -2.53 7.96
CA ASN A 193 -19.74 -3.07 8.11
C ASN A 193 -19.78 -4.60 8.19
N ALA A 194 -18.71 -5.29 7.77
CA ALA A 194 -18.65 -6.74 7.73
C ALA A 194 -17.78 -7.35 8.85
N TRP A 195 -17.05 -6.53 9.60
CA TRP A 195 -16.35 -6.99 10.79
C TRP A 195 -17.32 -7.34 11.91
N THR A 196 -17.07 -8.49 12.53
CA THR A 196 -17.75 -8.90 13.77
C THR A 196 -17.05 -8.42 15.04
N PRO A 197 -15.71 -8.26 15.12
CA PRO A 197 -15.08 -7.71 16.30
C PRO A 197 -15.00 -6.18 16.25
N GLU A 198 -14.82 -5.56 17.43
CA GLU A 198 -14.32 -4.19 17.49
C GLU A 198 -12.85 -4.15 17.03
N VAL A 199 -12.56 -3.30 16.05
CA VAL A 199 -11.22 -3.14 15.46
C VAL A 199 -10.78 -1.69 15.58
N LEU A 200 -9.70 -1.47 16.33
CA LEU A 200 -9.04 -0.17 16.36
C LEU A 200 -8.46 0.13 14.98
N ASN A 201 -8.87 1.23 14.38
CA ASN A 201 -8.44 1.54 13.03
C ASN A 201 -8.14 3.03 12.82
N ASP A 202 -7.18 3.25 11.93
CA ASP A 202 -6.81 4.55 11.36
C ASP A 202 -6.48 4.39 9.87
N ALA A 203 -6.08 5.45 9.19
CA ALA A 203 -5.76 5.42 7.75
C ALA A 203 -4.71 6.47 7.36
N SER A 204 -4.15 6.33 6.15
CA SER A 204 -3.34 7.38 5.51
C SER A 204 -4.17 8.59 5.05
N ARG A 205 -5.50 8.46 4.99
CA ARG A 205 -6.44 9.49 4.57
C ARG A 205 -7.67 9.50 5.49
N LEU A 206 -8.00 10.68 6.02
CA LEU A 206 -9.26 10.92 6.72
C LEU A 206 -10.18 11.73 5.80
N THR A 207 -11.37 11.21 5.55
CA THR A 207 -12.43 11.90 4.81
C THR A 207 -13.54 12.29 5.78
N HIS A 208 -14.38 13.28 5.42
CA HIS A 208 -15.55 13.63 6.23
C HIS A 208 -16.46 12.44 6.47
N TYR A 209 -16.61 11.56 5.46
CA TYR A 209 -17.42 10.36 5.60
C TYR A 209 -16.74 9.34 6.51
N LEU A 210 -15.43 9.12 6.43
CA LEU A 210 -14.76 8.12 7.28
C LEU A 210 -14.58 8.54 8.76
N TRP A 211 -14.93 9.78 9.12
CA TRP A 211 -14.86 10.29 10.48
C TRP A 211 -15.55 9.38 11.51
N HIS A 212 -16.71 8.80 11.18
CA HIS A 212 -17.47 7.95 12.09
C HIS A 212 -17.00 6.49 12.13
N ILE A 213 -16.04 6.10 11.28
CA ILE A 213 -15.52 4.73 11.18
C ILE A 213 -14.16 4.60 11.87
N HIS A 214 -13.28 5.59 11.67
CA HIS A 214 -11.95 5.56 12.25
C HIS A 214 -12.01 5.77 13.76
N THR A 215 -11.28 4.96 14.53
CA THR A 215 -11.24 5.05 15.99
C THR A 215 -10.20 6.07 16.46
N ARG A 216 -9.16 6.29 15.65
CA ARG A 216 -8.12 7.30 15.85
C ARG A 216 -7.48 7.65 14.52
N MET A 217 -6.58 8.64 14.53
CA MET A 217 -5.67 8.91 13.41
C MET A 217 -4.27 9.04 13.97
N ASN A 218 -3.38 8.08 13.67
CA ASN A 218 -2.03 8.05 14.23
C ASN A 218 -0.95 8.06 13.14
N TRP A 219 -1.16 8.86 12.10
CA TRP A 219 -0.18 8.96 11.00
C TRP A 219 0.98 9.90 11.37
N GLY A 220 2.18 9.47 11.00
CA GLY A 220 3.43 10.20 11.21
C GLY A 220 4.60 9.24 11.14
N GLU A 221 5.20 9.11 9.97
CA GLU A 221 6.25 8.11 9.72
C GLU A 221 7.58 8.49 10.39
N PRO A 222 8.30 7.54 11.01
CA PRO A 222 9.59 7.79 11.65
C PRO A 222 10.78 7.50 10.72
N TRP A 223 10.54 7.06 9.48
CA TRP A 223 11.56 6.44 8.64
C TRP A 223 12.69 7.41 8.27
N GLY A 224 13.93 7.00 8.54
CA GLY A 224 15.12 7.71 8.08
C GLY A 224 15.36 9.09 8.72
N LYS A 225 14.70 9.40 9.84
CA LYS A 225 14.81 10.70 10.53
C LYS A 225 15.08 10.52 12.01
N ALA A 226 15.75 11.49 12.62
CA ALA A 226 15.86 11.56 14.08
C ALA A 226 14.47 11.77 14.70
N ILE A 227 14.28 11.31 15.95
CA ILE A 227 12.98 11.32 16.64
C ILE A 227 12.36 12.71 16.69
N ARG A 228 13.20 13.74 16.89
CA ARG A 228 12.76 15.13 17.06
C ARG A 228 12.57 15.89 15.74
N GLU A 229 12.93 15.29 14.62
CA GLU A 229 12.91 15.93 13.30
C GLU A 229 11.81 15.38 12.39
N GLY A 230 11.43 14.11 12.55
CA GLY A 230 10.46 13.43 11.70
C GLY A 230 9.05 14.02 11.80
N GLN A 231 8.67 14.85 10.83
CA GLN A 231 7.31 15.41 10.67
C GLN A 231 6.76 16.14 11.92
N ILE A 232 7.62 16.65 12.80
CA ILE A 232 7.20 17.13 14.13
C ILE A 232 6.17 18.26 14.07
N GLU A 233 6.34 19.23 13.15
CA GLU A 233 5.39 20.33 13.00
C GLU A 233 3.99 19.85 12.60
N LEU A 234 3.92 18.89 11.68
CA LEU A 234 2.65 18.31 11.23
C LEU A 234 1.98 17.56 12.38
N ARG A 235 2.74 16.74 13.11
CA ARG A 235 2.24 15.99 14.25
C ARG A 235 1.71 16.93 15.35
N LEU A 236 2.40 18.04 15.62
CA LEU A 236 1.93 19.06 16.58
C LEU A 236 0.64 19.74 16.11
N LYS A 237 0.58 20.17 14.84
CA LYS A 237 -0.63 20.80 14.25
C LYS A 237 -1.83 19.85 14.27
N ASN A 238 -1.60 18.55 14.09
CA ASN A 238 -2.66 17.54 14.11
C ASN A 238 -3.35 17.41 15.48
N GLN A 239 -2.71 17.79 16.58
CA GLN A 239 -3.32 17.64 17.91
C GLN A 239 -4.57 18.52 18.07
N ASP A 240 -4.50 19.77 17.61
CA ASP A 240 -5.66 20.68 17.61
C ASP A 240 -6.75 20.19 16.65
N TYR A 241 -6.34 19.64 15.52
CA TYR A 241 -7.27 19.03 14.57
C TYR A 241 -8.01 17.85 15.21
N PHE A 242 -7.31 16.91 15.86
CA PHE A 242 -7.94 15.75 16.51
C PHE A 242 -8.88 16.18 17.62
N LYS A 243 -8.45 17.11 18.48
CA LYS A 243 -9.28 17.66 19.55
C LYS A 243 -10.57 18.29 19.01
N ARG A 244 -10.47 19.13 17.97
CA ARG A 244 -11.63 19.79 17.35
C ARG A 244 -12.59 18.80 16.68
N ASN A 245 -12.06 17.67 16.19
CA ASN A 245 -12.84 16.64 15.51
C ASN A 245 -13.17 15.44 16.43
N LEU A 246 -13.08 15.59 17.75
CA LEU A 246 -13.43 14.56 18.74
C LEU A 246 -12.68 13.22 18.57
N PHE A 247 -11.49 13.26 17.97
CA PHE A 247 -10.61 12.11 17.88
C PHE A 247 -9.67 12.03 19.09
N PRO A 248 -9.29 10.81 19.53
CA PRO A 248 -8.15 10.64 20.41
C PRO A 248 -6.92 11.30 19.80
N ARG A 249 -6.21 12.09 20.61
CA ARG A 249 -4.98 12.76 20.18
C ARG A 249 -3.85 11.74 20.08
N MET A 250 -3.08 11.82 19.01
CA MET A 250 -2.06 10.84 18.67
C MET A 250 -0.88 11.52 17.97
N PHE A 251 0.36 11.22 18.38
CA PHE A 251 1.57 11.85 17.84
C PHE A 251 2.19 11.14 16.63
N GLY A 252 1.55 10.11 16.11
CA GLY A 252 2.12 9.28 15.07
C GLY A 252 3.05 8.22 15.64
N TRP A 253 4.00 7.79 14.81
CA TRP A 253 4.90 6.69 15.12
C TRP A 253 6.27 7.22 15.51
N PHE A 254 6.84 6.70 16.58
CA PHE A 254 8.23 6.91 16.96
C PHE A 254 8.98 5.58 16.88
N GLN A 255 10.24 5.63 16.46
CA GLN A 255 11.04 4.42 16.30
C GLN A 255 12.06 4.30 17.43
N LEU A 256 11.99 3.20 18.18
CA LEU A 256 13.08 2.76 19.06
C LEU A 256 14.07 1.96 18.22
N ARG A 257 15.25 2.52 17.98
CA ARG A 257 16.26 1.98 17.06
C ARG A 257 17.64 1.91 17.69
N LEU A 258 18.47 1.06 17.10
CA LEU A 258 19.92 1.10 17.27
C LEU A 258 20.54 2.11 16.31
N ALA A 259 21.79 2.49 16.58
CA ALA A 259 22.55 3.34 15.67
C ALA A 259 22.68 2.65 14.30
N SER A 260 22.38 3.38 13.23
CA SER A 260 22.42 2.86 11.86
C SER A 260 22.70 3.99 10.87
N GLY A 261 23.81 3.88 10.13
CA GLY A 261 24.23 4.90 9.18
C GLY A 261 24.46 6.24 9.87
N SER A 262 23.76 7.29 9.41
CA SER A 262 23.82 8.64 10.00
C SER A 262 22.86 8.86 11.18
N LEU A 263 22.10 7.84 11.58
CA LEU A 263 21.15 7.95 12.68
C LEU A 263 21.75 7.33 13.94
N GLU A 264 21.81 8.11 15.01
CA GLU A 264 22.17 7.61 16.33
C GLU A 264 21.11 6.65 16.88
N ALA A 265 21.48 5.86 17.89
CA ALA A 265 20.53 5.05 18.64
C ALA A 265 19.51 5.97 19.35
N THR A 266 18.29 5.47 19.56
CA THR A 266 17.31 6.21 20.35
C THR A 266 17.81 6.33 21.79
N SER A 267 17.98 7.56 22.27
CA SER A 267 18.43 7.81 23.64
C SER A 267 17.27 7.79 24.65
N LEU A 268 17.59 7.73 25.94
CA LEU A 268 16.60 7.93 27.00
C LEU A 268 15.99 9.34 26.91
N ASP A 269 16.81 10.37 26.65
CA ASP A 269 16.37 11.76 26.47
C ASP A 269 15.38 11.90 25.29
N ASP A 270 15.55 11.12 24.21
CA ASP A 270 14.56 11.09 23.13
C ASP A 270 13.21 10.55 23.59
N MET A 271 13.21 9.47 24.38
CA MET A 271 11.97 8.87 24.88
C MET A 271 11.30 9.75 25.93
N GLU A 272 12.08 10.35 26.84
CA GLU A 272 11.57 11.35 27.81
C GLU A 272 10.97 12.55 27.08
N TRP A 273 11.60 13.00 26.00
CA TRP A 273 11.03 14.05 25.15
C TRP A 273 9.69 13.61 24.53
N VAL A 274 9.60 12.41 23.93
CA VAL A 274 8.34 11.90 23.36
C VAL A 274 7.25 11.85 24.44
N LEU A 275 7.56 11.28 25.60
CA LEU A 275 6.63 11.16 26.72
C LEU A 275 6.18 12.54 27.24
N SER A 276 7.10 13.52 27.32
CA SER A 276 6.78 14.88 27.74
C SER A 276 5.79 15.55 26.79
N LYS A 277 5.94 15.34 25.47
CA LYS A 277 4.99 15.86 24.48
C LYS A 277 3.64 15.18 24.61
N CYS A 278 3.63 13.85 24.73
CA CYS A 278 2.41 13.08 24.93
C CYS A 278 1.64 13.52 26.18
N ALA A 279 2.34 13.75 27.30
CA ALA A 279 1.74 14.26 28.52
C ALA A 279 1.19 15.69 28.34
N GLY A 280 1.94 16.59 27.72
CA GLY A 280 1.52 17.98 27.52
C GLY A 280 0.31 18.14 26.59
N TYR A 281 0.17 17.23 25.62
CA TYR A 281 -0.96 17.22 24.68
C TYR A 281 -2.03 16.20 25.05
N ASP A 282 -1.92 15.45 26.14
CA ASP A 282 -2.81 14.34 26.48
C ASP A 282 -3.11 13.46 25.25
N SER A 283 -2.03 12.87 24.73
CA SER A 283 -2.03 12.11 23.48
C SER A 283 -1.24 10.81 23.61
N GLY A 284 -1.60 9.84 22.76
CA GLY A 284 -0.85 8.58 22.61
C GLY A 284 0.16 8.65 21.47
N PHE A 285 0.92 7.56 21.29
CA PHE A 285 1.77 7.35 20.12
C PHE A 285 1.87 5.86 19.80
N ALA A 286 2.38 5.52 18.61
CA ALA A 286 2.81 4.16 18.29
C ALA A 286 4.33 4.05 18.43
N LEU A 287 4.80 2.97 19.05
CA LEU A 287 6.22 2.64 19.11
C LEU A 287 6.53 1.57 18.04
N SER A 288 7.41 1.92 17.11
CA SER A 288 7.97 0.98 16.13
C SER A 288 9.33 0.50 16.62
N SER A 289 9.54 -0.82 16.70
CA SER A 289 10.82 -1.38 17.11
C SER A 289 11.00 -2.80 16.59
N SER A 290 12.26 -3.26 16.55
CA SER A 290 12.60 -4.66 16.35
C SER A 290 12.84 -5.34 17.69
N LEU A 291 12.69 -6.67 17.74
CA LEU A 291 13.04 -7.44 18.94
C LEU A 291 14.50 -7.24 19.35
N GLU A 292 15.40 -7.07 18.39
CA GLU A 292 16.81 -6.78 18.65
C GLU A 292 16.99 -5.41 19.32
N ALA A 293 16.34 -4.38 18.79
CA ALA A 293 16.42 -3.04 19.35
C ALA A 293 15.85 -3.00 20.78
N LEU A 294 14.72 -3.69 21.03
CA LEU A 294 14.15 -3.80 22.38
C LEU A 294 15.13 -4.47 23.36
N ARG A 295 15.79 -5.56 22.96
CA ARG A 295 16.75 -6.28 23.83
C ARG A 295 18.02 -5.50 24.14
N LYS A 296 18.46 -4.65 23.21
CA LYS A 296 19.73 -3.89 23.34
C LYS A 296 19.55 -2.51 23.97
N ASN A 297 18.32 -2.00 24.07
CA ASN A 297 17.98 -0.74 24.73
C ASN A 297 17.35 -0.94 26.13
N GLY A 298 17.36 -2.18 26.65
CA GLY A 298 16.86 -2.56 27.97
C GLY A 298 17.96 -2.99 28.92
#